data_AF-A0A954WTI3-F1
#
_entry.id   AF-A0A954WTI3-F1
#
_cell.length_a   1.000
_cell.length_b   1.000
_cell.length_c   1.000
_cell.angle_alpha   90.00
_cell.angle_beta   90.00
_cell.angle_gamma   90.00
#
_symmetry.space_group_name_H-M   'P 1'
#
loop_
_entity.id
_entity.type
_entity.pdbx_description
1 polymer ?
#
loop_
_entity_poly.entity_id
_entity_poly.type
_entity_poly.pdbx_seq_one_letter_code
_entity_poly.pdbx_strand_id
1 'polypeptide(L)'
;MRSQLCKALTVGAIAFAILANADLSIAQRTSAPQIAAATKEVLKAQNLVQLRQNVGEHVTVSGTVARATKSSTGHQFLNFQASELSVVCLAADAKNFTKGSIVDLYKNKTIEIEGKLELYKNKPQIKITSPDQIRLVTADKDGGEAKEDVGQSYEKYLKQIGVETWISPAGLKYTGRDPDGMTRVEHVLRHAQDVPDRRGSHGVFDGGKHKAFQTIDAAWKLAQKQRARPKVEGDRSTYTINMGRRVGYLGGQNGKRRRNPALNRVFIVVRTNTSEVVTAFPK
;
A
#
# COMPACT_ATOMS: atom_id res chain seq x y z
N MET A 1 14.64 36.09 -57.74
CA MET A 1 14.34 37.36 -57.04
C MET A 1 13.05 37.19 -56.25
N ARG A 2 13.06 37.61 -54.97
CA ARG A 2 11.93 37.61 -54.02
C ARG A 2 10.91 38.69 -54.40
N SER A 3 9.63 38.53 -54.02
CA SER A 3 8.66 39.60 -53.63
C SER A 3 7.22 39.04 -53.74
N GLN A 4 6.51 38.72 -52.65
CA GLN A 4 5.70 39.53 -51.71
C GLN A 4 4.19 39.43 -51.97
N LEU A 5 3.46 39.33 -50.86
CA LEU A 5 2.01 39.32 -50.69
C LEU A 5 1.34 40.64 -51.13
N CYS A 6 0.07 40.57 -51.51
CA CYS A 6 -0.92 41.60 -51.15
C CYS A 6 -2.35 41.04 -51.03
N LYS A 7 -3.12 41.60 -50.08
CA LYS A 7 -4.53 41.36 -49.69
C LYS A 7 -5.49 41.89 -50.81
N ALA A 8 -6.83 41.74 -50.86
CA ALA A 8 -7.88 41.71 -49.83
C ALA A 8 -9.27 41.35 -50.43
N LEU A 9 -10.19 40.92 -49.52
CA LEU A 9 -11.65 41.09 -49.39
C LEU A 9 -12.63 41.09 -50.60
N THR A 10 -13.72 40.33 -50.45
CA THR A 10 -15.08 40.78 -50.79
C THR A 10 -16.11 40.20 -49.79
N VAL A 11 -17.05 41.06 -49.37
CA VAL A 11 -18.11 40.87 -48.37
C VAL A 11 -19.41 40.44 -49.06
N GLY A 12 -20.23 39.61 -48.42
CA GLY A 12 -21.54 39.18 -48.95
C GLY A 12 -22.56 38.81 -47.87
N ALA A 13 -23.35 39.83 -47.49
CA ALA A 13 -24.71 39.91 -46.93
C ALA A 13 -25.39 38.77 -46.13
N ILE A 14 -25.98 39.25 -45.04
CA ILE A 14 -26.98 38.73 -44.10
C ILE A 14 -28.34 38.39 -44.77
N ALA A 15 -29.01 37.33 -44.30
CA ALA A 15 -30.47 37.23 -44.30
C ALA A 15 -30.97 36.57 -43.01
N PHE A 16 -31.96 37.21 -42.40
CA PHE A 16 -32.62 36.92 -41.11
C PHE A 16 -34.01 36.29 -41.37
N ALA A 17 -34.62 35.74 -40.30
CA ALA A 17 -36.04 35.39 -40.09
C ALA A 17 -36.47 33.92 -40.36
N ILE A 18 -37.38 33.27 -39.61
CA ILE A 18 -38.17 33.54 -38.38
C ILE A 18 -38.66 32.15 -37.85
N LEU A 19 -38.96 32.11 -36.54
CA LEU A 19 -39.54 31.08 -35.67
C LEU A 19 -40.72 30.22 -36.20
N ALA A 20 -40.83 28.98 -35.71
CA ALA A 20 -42.05 28.42 -35.10
C ALA A 20 -41.75 27.14 -34.26
N ASN A 21 -42.48 27.01 -33.15
CA ASN A 21 -42.31 26.04 -32.07
C ASN A 21 -43.12 24.74 -32.22
N ALA A 22 -42.65 23.72 -31.50
CA ALA A 22 -43.37 22.63 -30.81
C ALA A 22 -44.14 21.58 -31.63
N ASP A 23 -43.78 20.30 -31.46
CA ASP A 23 -44.66 19.39 -30.74
C ASP A 23 -43.94 18.17 -30.13
N LEU A 24 -44.41 17.77 -28.94
CA LEU A 24 -43.98 16.64 -28.14
C LEU A 24 -44.51 15.31 -28.71
N SER A 25 -43.75 14.21 -28.58
CA SER A 25 -44.22 12.97 -27.91
C SER A 25 -43.37 11.74 -28.26
N ILE A 26 -42.57 11.32 -27.27
CA ILE A 26 -42.49 9.97 -26.69
C ILE A 26 -42.58 8.76 -27.65
N ALA A 27 -41.44 8.08 -27.79
CA ALA A 27 -41.37 6.62 -27.68
C ALA A 27 -39.94 6.16 -27.34
N GLN A 28 -39.67 6.05 -26.03
CA GLN A 28 -38.59 5.24 -25.48
C GLN A 28 -38.89 3.76 -25.71
N ARG A 29 -37.85 2.96 -26.04
CA ARG A 29 -37.64 1.52 -25.79
C ARG A 29 -36.51 1.07 -26.74
N THR A 30 -35.37 0.52 -26.34
CA THR A 30 -35.00 -0.22 -25.13
C THR A 30 -33.49 -0.09 -24.90
N SER A 31 -33.07 0.63 -23.86
CA SER A 31 -31.78 0.39 -23.21
C SER A 31 -31.99 -0.70 -22.16
N ALA A 32 -31.36 -1.85 -22.37
CA ALA A 32 -31.19 -2.87 -21.34
C ALA A 32 -30.40 -2.27 -20.16
N PRO A 33 -30.66 -2.72 -18.92
CA PRO A 33 -30.20 -2.04 -17.72
C PRO A 33 -28.69 -2.20 -17.57
N GLN A 34 -27.95 -1.12 -17.82
CA GLN A 34 -26.59 -0.98 -17.31
C GLN A 34 -26.73 -0.76 -15.79
N ILE A 35 -26.60 -1.86 -15.05
CA ILE A 35 -26.44 -1.84 -13.59
C ILE A 35 -25.15 -1.09 -13.32
N ALA A 36 -25.27 0.22 -13.14
CA ALA A 36 -24.23 1.08 -12.62
C ALA A 36 -24.02 0.71 -11.16
N ALA A 37 -23.05 -0.16 -10.89
CA ALA A 37 -22.47 -0.27 -9.58
C ALA A 37 -21.73 1.06 -9.29
N ALA A 38 -22.38 1.96 -8.56
CA ALA A 38 -21.75 3.14 -8.02
C ALA A 38 -20.54 2.70 -7.17
N THR A 39 -19.34 3.10 -7.58
CA THR A 39 -18.11 2.87 -6.82
C THR A 39 -18.18 3.73 -5.55
N LYS A 40 -18.74 3.16 -4.48
CA LYS A 40 -18.85 3.80 -3.16
C LYS A 40 -17.44 4.12 -2.67
N GLU A 41 -17.14 5.39 -2.45
CA GLU A 41 -15.82 5.87 -2.05
C GLU A 41 -15.39 5.22 -0.72
N VAL A 42 -14.20 4.61 -0.69
CA VAL A 42 -13.66 3.95 0.50
C VAL A 42 -12.82 4.93 1.30
N LEU A 43 -13.35 5.35 2.46
CA LEU A 43 -12.67 6.27 3.37
C LEU A 43 -11.55 5.53 4.13
N LYS A 44 -10.41 6.18 4.35
CA LYS A 44 -9.33 5.62 5.19
C LYS A 44 -9.62 5.88 6.67
N ALA A 45 -9.43 4.86 7.51
CA ALA A 45 -9.63 4.99 8.96
C ALA A 45 -8.76 6.09 9.59
N GLN A 46 -7.59 6.39 9.03
CA GLN A 46 -6.71 7.47 9.52
C GLN A 46 -7.20 8.87 9.14
N ASN A 47 -8.11 8.99 8.17
CA ASN A 47 -8.60 10.29 7.70
C ASN A 47 -9.73 10.81 8.58
N LEU A 48 -9.37 11.34 9.75
CA LEU A 48 -10.31 11.87 10.73
C LEU A 48 -11.18 13.02 10.21
N VAL A 49 -10.65 13.84 9.29
CA VAL A 49 -11.38 14.98 8.70
C VAL A 49 -12.56 14.45 7.86
N GLN A 50 -12.30 13.50 6.96
CA GLN A 50 -13.35 12.89 6.16
C GLN A 50 -14.33 12.09 7.00
N LEU A 51 -13.87 11.37 8.04
CA LEU A 51 -14.78 10.65 8.93
C LEU A 51 -15.74 11.60 9.66
N ARG A 52 -15.25 12.75 10.17
CA ARG A 52 -16.12 13.71 10.86
C ARG A 52 -17.13 14.38 9.93
N GLN A 53 -16.78 14.59 8.66
CA GLN A 53 -17.66 15.17 7.65
C GLN A 53 -18.80 14.22 7.25
N ASN A 54 -18.58 12.91 7.30
CA ASN A 54 -19.56 11.89 6.90
C ASN A 54 -20.28 11.23 8.10
N VAL A 55 -20.32 11.88 9.27
CA VAL A 55 -21.06 11.38 10.44
C VAL A 55 -22.56 11.37 10.14
N GLY A 56 -23.21 10.26 10.45
CA GLY A 56 -24.63 10.01 10.17
C GLY A 56 -24.86 9.28 8.85
N GLU A 57 -23.85 9.22 7.98
CA GLU A 57 -23.93 8.58 6.67
C GLU A 57 -23.46 7.11 6.70
N HIS A 58 -23.84 6.37 5.67
CA HIS A 58 -23.44 4.99 5.48
C HIS A 58 -22.19 4.93 4.59
N VAL A 59 -21.04 4.68 5.18
CA VAL A 59 -19.73 4.75 4.52
C VAL A 59 -19.02 3.40 4.55
N THR A 60 -18.08 3.23 3.63
CA THR A 60 -17.12 2.13 3.67
C THR A 60 -15.80 2.67 4.19
N VAL A 61 -15.30 2.12 5.31
CA VAL A 61 -14.03 2.55 5.91
C VAL A 61 -13.01 1.42 5.87
N SER A 62 -11.83 1.70 5.34
CA SER A 62 -10.70 0.79 5.23
C SER A 62 -9.62 1.13 6.26
N GLY A 63 -9.12 0.12 6.98
CA GLY A 63 -8.00 0.31 7.90
C GLY A 63 -7.44 -0.99 8.47
N THR A 64 -6.24 -0.92 9.03
CA THR A 64 -5.59 -2.04 9.74
C THR A 64 -5.99 -2.03 11.20
N VAL A 65 -6.50 -3.15 11.72
CA VAL A 65 -6.87 -3.29 13.13
C VAL A 65 -5.61 -3.44 13.99
N ALA A 66 -5.30 -2.44 14.79
CA ALA A 66 -4.16 -2.47 15.72
C ALA A 66 -4.51 -3.15 17.05
N ARG A 67 -5.75 -2.98 17.53
CA ARG A 67 -6.16 -3.51 18.83
C ARG A 67 -7.58 -4.04 18.75
N ALA A 68 -7.74 -5.30 19.14
CA ALA A 68 -9.03 -5.94 19.28
C ALA A 68 -9.23 -6.40 20.72
N THR A 69 -10.37 -6.10 21.31
CA THR A 69 -10.65 -6.38 22.73
C THR A 69 -12.10 -6.83 22.93
N LYS A 70 -12.32 -7.72 23.90
CA LYS A 70 -13.66 -8.13 24.35
C LYS A 70 -13.90 -7.55 25.75
N SER A 71 -15.08 -6.96 25.99
CA SER A 71 -15.48 -6.50 27.33
C SER A 71 -16.01 -7.65 28.17
N SER A 72 -16.06 -7.45 29.48
CA SER A 72 -16.72 -8.34 30.44
C SER A 72 -18.21 -8.56 30.12
N THR A 73 -18.87 -7.58 29.51
CA THR A 73 -20.28 -7.65 29.06
C THR A 73 -20.46 -8.34 27.70
N GLY A 74 -19.38 -8.83 27.08
CA GLY A 74 -19.43 -9.56 25.82
C GLY A 74 -19.38 -8.70 24.55
N HIS A 75 -19.28 -7.37 24.66
CA HIS A 75 -19.04 -6.50 23.51
C HIS A 75 -17.63 -6.70 22.97
N GLN A 76 -17.49 -6.61 21.66
CA GLN A 76 -16.20 -6.77 20.99
C GLN A 76 -15.87 -5.48 20.24
N PHE A 77 -14.62 -5.04 20.36
CA PHE A 77 -14.14 -3.78 19.84
C PHE A 77 -12.95 -4.02 18.91
N LEU A 78 -12.95 -3.38 17.74
CA LEU A 78 -11.78 -3.28 16.87
C LEU A 78 -11.36 -1.81 16.76
N ASN A 79 -10.10 -1.53 17.02
CA ASN A 79 -9.53 -0.19 16.90
C ASN A 79 -8.46 -0.22 15.81
N PHE A 80 -8.55 0.75 14.91
CA PHE A 80 -7.64 0.86 13.78
C PHE A 80 -6.31 1.52 14.18
N GLN A 81 -5.25 1.17 13.45
CA GLN A 81 -3.93 1.76 13.62
C GLN A 81 -3.97 3.26 13.25
N ALA A 82 -3.43 4.09 14.15
CA ALA A 82 -3.35 5.54 13.98
C ALA A 82 -4.71 6.20 13.67
N SER A 83 -5.77 5.72 14.31
CA SER A 83 -7.13 6.22 14.11
C SER A 83 -7.89 6.31 15.44
N GLU A 84 -8.79 7.29 15.55
CA GLU A 84 -9.74 7.41 16.65
C GLU A 84 -11.04 6.62 16.38
N LEU A 85 -11.17 6.00 15.21
CA LEU A 85 -12.34 5.21 14.82
C LEU A 85 -12.36 3.86 15.56
N SER A 86 -13.48 3.60 16.24
CA SER A 86 -13.74 2.32 16.90
C SER A 86 -14.87 1.57 16.24
N VAL A 87 -14.68 0.27 16.04
CA VAL A 87 -15.71 -0.64 15.55
C VAL A 87 -16.26 -1.39 16.73
N VAL A 88 -17.59 -1.46 16.85
CA VAL A 88 -18.26 -2.08 17.99
C VAL A 88 -19.21 -3.16 17.50
N CYS A 89 -19.01 -4.39 17.98
CA CYS A 89 -19.97 -5.49 17.87
C CYS A 89 -20.62 -5.71 19.23
N LEU A 90 -21.94 -5.65 19.28
CA LEU A 90 -22.68 -5.90 20.52
C LEU A 90 -22.68 -7.40 20.84
N ALA A 91 -22.91 -7.74 22.11
CA ALA A 91 -22.93 -9.14 22.56
C ALA A 91 -24.06 -9.93 21.91
N ALA A 92 -25.21 -9.29 21.66
CA ALA A 92 -26.36 -9.88 20.99
C ALA A 92 -26.06 -10.24 19.53
N ASP A 93 -25.18 -9.50 18.86
CA ASP A 93 -24.83 -9.69 17.45
C ASP A 93 -23.58 -10.56 17.25
N ALA A 94 -22.76 -10.71 18.29
CA ALA A 94 -21.58 -11.57 18.26
C ALA A 94 -21.89 -13.01 17.86
N LYS A 95 -23.11 -13.49 18.15
CA LYS A 95 -23.59 -14.83 17.75
C LYS A 95 -23.69 -15.02 16.23
N ASN A 96 -23.81 -13.93 15.47
CA ASN A 96 -23.88 -13.96 14.00
C ASN A 96 -22.50 -14.25 13.38
N PHE A 97 -21.42 -14.16 14.16
CA PHE A 97 -20.05 -14.45 13.75
C PHE A 97 -19.68 -15.90 14.10
N THR A 98 -20.20 -16.83 13.31
CA THR A 98 -20.07 -18.29 13.55
C THR A 98 -18.66 -18.84 13.29
N LYS A 99 -17.82 -18.10 12.57
CA LYS A 99 -16.42 -18.47 12.26
C LYS A 99 -15.44 -18.17 13.41
N GLY A 100 -15.92 -17.56 14.49
CA GLY A 100 -15.11 -17.17 15.65
C GLY A 100 -15.38 -15.74 16.11
N SER A 101 -14.76 -15.36 17.22
CA SER A 101 -14.80 -13.99 17.74
C SER A 101 -14.23 -12.99 16.73
N ILE A 102 -14.87 -11.82 16.56
CA ILE A 102 -14.33 -10.78 15.67
C ILE A 102 -12.94 -10.30 16.13
N VAL A 103 -12.66 -10.45 17.43
CA VAL A 103 -11.34 -10.17 18.00
C VAL A 103 -10.28 -11.08 17.41
N ASP A 104 -10.55 -12.37 17.26
CA ASP A 104 -9.57 -13.32 16.75
C ASP A 104 -9.52 -13.30 15.22
N LEU A 105 -10.68 -13.09 14.58
CA LEU A 105 -10.81 -13.10 13.13
C LEU A 105 -10.12 -11.91 12.45
N TYR A 106 -10.09 -10.74 13.09
CA TYR A 106 -9.70 -9.49 12.45
C TYR A 106 -8.56 -8.73 13.13
N LYS A 107 -8.05 -9.20 14.29
CA LYS A 107 -6.86 -8.60 14.91
C LYS A 107 -5.67 -8.64 13.95
N ASN A 108 -4.97 -7.51 13.83
CA ASN A 108 -3.82 -7.31 12.93
C ASN A 108 -4.15 -7.49 11.44
N LYS A 109 -5.43 -7.43 11.04
CA LYS A 109 -5.84 -7.52 9.62
C LYS A 109 -6.26 -6.15 9.09
N THR A 110 -6.11 -5.98 7.78
CA THR A 110 -6.70 -4.85 7.05
C THR A 110 -8.11 -5.23 6.62
N ILE A 111 -9.07 -4.43 7.05
CA ILE A 111 -10.49 -4.69 6.82
C ILE A 111 -11.15 -3.44 6.27
N GLU A 112 -12.14 -3.67 5.42
CA GLU A 112 -13.12 -2.70 4.98
C GLU A 112 -14.41 -2.98 5.72
N ILE A 113 -14.94 -1.94 6.34
CA ILE A 113 -16.15 -2.03 7.13
C ILE A 113 -17.16 -1.08 6.54
N GLU A 114 -18.30 -1.65 6.19
CA GLU A 114 -19.45 -0.93 5.70
C GLU A 114 -20.46 -0.76 6.84
N GLY A 115 -20.81 0.48 7.14
CA GLY A 115 -21.79 0.76 8.17
C GLY A 115 -22.07 2.25 8.34
N LYS A 116 -23.03 2.52 9.21
CA LYS A 116 -23.35 3.88 9.60
C LYS A 116 -22.26 4.42 10.53
N LEU A 117 -21.68 5.56 10.15
CA LEU A 117 -20.70 6.25 10.98
C LEU A 117 -21.44 7.09 12.03
N GLU A 118 -21.21 6.79 13.30
CA GLU A 118 -21.84 7.48 14.43
C GLU A 118 -20.78 8.11 15.33
N LEU A 119 -21.16 9.11 16.13
CA LEU A 119 -20.30 9.61 17.21
C LEU A 119 -20.75 9.00 18.53
N TYR A 120 -19.82 8.45 19.29
CA TYR A 120 -20.03 8.05 20.67
C TYR A 120 -18.97 8.69 21.56
N LYS A 121 -19.41 9.48 22.54
CA LYS A 121 -18.52 10.29 23.40
C LYS A 121 -17.53 11.13 22.59
N ASN A 122 -18.01 11.77 21.51
CA ASN A 122 -17.23 12.55 20.54
C ASN A 122 -16.19 11.77 19.72
N LYS A 123 -16.21 10.44 19.75
CA LYS A 123 -15.34 9.58 18.93
C LYS A 123 -16.13 8.91 17.82
N PRO A 124 -15.60 8.87 16.59
CA PRO A 124 -16.24 8.17 15.49
C PRO A 124 -16.29 6.67 15.79
N GLN A 125 -17.44 6.06 15.52
CA GLN A 125 -17.66 4.64 15.67
C GLN A 125 -18.50 4.06 14.54
N ILE A 126 -18.31 2.77 14.25
CA ILE A 126 -19.21 1.99 13.39
C ILE A 126 -19.70 0.78 14.17
N LYS A 127 -21.02 0.61 14.21
CA LYS A 127 -21.65 -0.58 14.78
C LYS A 127 -21.78 -1.65 13.70
N ILE A 128 -21.32 -2.85 14.03
CA ILE A 128 -21.41 -4.04 13.16
C ILE A 128 -22.34 -5.05 13.81
N THR A 129 -23.26 -5.60 13.02
CA THR A 129 -24.25 -6.59 13.45
C THR A 129 -24.12 -7.90 12.68
N SER A 130 -23.48 -7.89 11.52
CA SER A 130 -23.31 -9.06 10.66
C SER A 130 -21.89 -9.17 10.09
N PRO A 131 -21.43 -10.39 9.77
CA PRO A 131 -20.13 -10.60 9.12
C PRO A 131 -20.04 -9.99 7.72
N ASP A 132 -21.16 -9.82 7.02
CA ASP A 132 -21.19 -9.28 5.65
C ASP A 132 -20.78 -7.80 5.58
N GLN A 133 -20.88 -7.08 6.70
CA GLN A 133 -20.41 -5.71 6.84
C GLN A 133 -18.88 -5.60 6.89
N ILE A 134 -18.16 -6.69 7.15
CA ILE A 134 -16.71 -6.71 7.26
C ILE A 134 -16.16 -7.50 6.08
N ARG A 135 -15.54 -6.78 5.16
CA ARG A 135 -14.75 -7.39 4.11
C ARG A 135 -13.29 -7.39 4.57
N LEU A 136 -12.69 -8.57 4.60
CA LEU A 136 -11.23 -8.62 4.59
C LEU A 136 -10.80 -7.98 3.28
N VAL A 137 -10.02 -6.90 3.35
CA VAL A 137 -9.33 -6.41 2.16
C VAL A 137 -8.16 -7.35 1.95
N THR A 138 -8.47 -8.54 1.45
CA THR A 138 -7.52 -9.31 0.64
C THR A 138 -7.51 -8.56 -0.68
N ALA A 139 -6.41 -7.86 -0.98
CA ALA A 139 -6.25 -7.16 -2.24
C ALA A 139 -6.29 -8.17 -3.39
N ASP A 140 -7.48 -8.51 -3.88
CA ASP A 140 -7.74 -9.29 -5.07
C ASP A 140 -9.15 -8.98 -5.58
N LYS A 141 -9.28 -7.89 -6.35
CA LYS A 141 -9.76 -7.90 -7.74
C LYS A 141 -9.64 -6.51 -8.38
N ASP A 142 -9.07 -6.54 -9.58
CA ASP A 142 -8.83 -5.50 -10.56
C ASP A 142 -7.74 -4.45 -10.28
N GLY A 143 -6.65 -4.57 -11.03
CA GLY A 143 -5.66 -3.50 -11.22
C GLY A 143 -4.33 -3.69 -10.51
N GLY A 144 -3.63 -4.79 -10.83
CA GLY A 144 -2.19 -5.02 -10.69
C GLY A 144 -1.40 -4.24 -9.63
N GLU A 145 -1.03 -4.91 -8.54
CA GLU A 145 0.28 -4.79 -7.90
C GLU A 145 0.50 -5.97 -6.94
N ALA A 146 1.75 -6.34 -6.71
CA ALA A 146 2.15 -7.70 -6.38
C ALA A 146 1.78 -8.16 -4.96
N LYS A 147 1.03 -9.26 -4.86
CA LYS A 147 0.93 -10.22 -3.74
C LYS A 147 1.85 -9.91 -2.55
N GLU A 148 1.30 -9.37 -1.46
CA GLU A 148 1.92 -9.43 -0.14
C GLU A 148 1.41 -10.67 0.59
N ASP A 149 2.33 -11.61 0.82
CA ASP A 149 2.14 -12.80 1.65
C ASP A 149 2.02 -12.37 3.12
N VAL A 150 0.81 -11.99 3.55
CA VAL A 150 0.52 -11.72 4.97
C VAL A 150 0.31 -13.06 5.69
N GLY A 151 1.43 -13.72 5.95
CA GLY A 151 1.49 -14.97 6.72
C GLY A 151 2.90 -15.35 7.23
N GLN A 152 3.94 -14.69 6.74
CA GLN A 152 5.31 -14.94 7.19
C GLN A 152 5.93 -13.67 7.77
N SER A 153 6.10 -13.63 9.10
CA SER A 153 7.05 -12.71 9.73
C SER A 153 8.41 -12.88 9.05
N TYR A 154 9.20 -11.80 8.89
CA TYR A 154 10.59 -11.94 8.45
C TYR A 154 11.38 -12.88 9.39
N GLU A 155 10.94 -13.02 10.64
CA GLU A 155 11.46 -13.96 11.64
C GLU A 155 11.22 -15.43 11.27
N LYS A 156 10.19 -15.72 10.47
CA LYS A 156 9.97 -17.08 9.93
C LYS A 156 10.82 -17.32 8.67
N TYR A 157 11.09 -16.27 7.91
CA TYR A 157 11.87 -16.37 6.67
C TYR A 157 13.37 -16.49 6.95
N LEU A 158 13.87 -15.69 7.89
CA LEU A 158 15.26 -15.74 8.34
C LEU A 158 15.40 -16.74 9.48
N LYS A 159 16.37 -17.65 9.37
CA LYS A 159 16.73 -18.54 10.47
C LYS A 159 17.70 -17.81 11.40
N GLN A 160 17.31 -17.59 12.65
CA GLN A 160 18.24 -17.11 13.67
C GLN A 160 19.23 -18.24 14.03
N ILE A 161 20.52 -17.93 14.00
CA ILE A 161 21.62 -18.88 14.29
C ILE A 161 22.57 -18.38 15.39
N GLY A 162 22.30 -17.21 15.95
CA GLY A 162 23.03 -16.61 17.07
C GLY A 162 22.26 -15.42 17.65
N VAL A 163 22.80 -14.81 18.72
CA VAL A 163 22.14 -13.70 19.44
C VAL A 163 21.81 -12.55 18.49
N GLU A 164 22.73 -12.20 17.59
CA GLU A 164 22.56 -11.11 16.60
C GLU A 164 22.87 -11.59 15.18
N THR A 165 22.62 -12.88 14.92
CA THR A 165 23.01 -13.51 13.66
C THR A 165 21.83 -14.26 13.06
N TRP A 166 21.48 -13.89 11.83
CA TRP A 166 20.45 -14.54 11.02
C TRP A 166 21.02 -15.00 9.69
N ILE A 167 20.44 -16.05 9.12
CA ILE A 167 20.76 -16.52 7.78
C ILE A 167 19.49 -16.63 6.93
N SER A 168 19.55 -16.16 5.68
CA SER A 168 18.46 -16.32 4.72
C SER A 168 18.55 -17.65 3.95
N PRO A 169 17.46 -18.10 3.29
CA PRO A 169 17.48 -19.25 2.40
C PRO A 169 18.50 -19.16 1.25
N ALA A 170 18.92 -17.97 0.83
CA ALA A 170 19.99 -17.81 -0.16
C ALA A 170 21.42 -17.86 0.42
N GLY A 171 21.56 -18.09 1.73
CA GLY A 171 22.85 -18.17 2.41
C GLY A 171 23.46 -16.82 2.80
N LEU A 172 22.70 -15.73 2.69
CA LEU A 172 23.12 -14.42 3.18
C LEU A 172 23.07 -14.39 4.71
N LYS A 173 24.15 -13.91 5.33
CA LYS A 173 24.26 -13.78 6.78
C LYS A 173 24.07 -12.32 7.18
N TYR A 174 23.21 -12.07 8.14
CA TYR A 174 23.00 -10.76 8.75
C TYR A 174 23.56 -10.83 10.16
N THR A 175 24.76 -10.29 10.36
CA THR A 175 25.52 -10.44 11.60
C THR A 175 26.01 -9.11 12.16
N GLY A 176 25.89 -8.97 13.48
CA GLY A 176 26.34 -7.81 14.23
C GLY A 176 25.51 -6.55 13.96
N ARG A 177 26.11 -5.40 14.25
CA ARG A 177 25.45 -4.09 14.25
C ARG A 177 26.04 -3.12 13.25
N ASP A 178 25.23 -2.16 12.82
CA ASP A 178 25.65 -1.01 12.04
C ASP A 178 26.22 0.12 12.94
N PRO A 179 26.73 1.22 12.37
CA PRO A 179 27.27 2.33 13.17
C PRO A 179 26.26 3.03 14.10
N ASP A 180 24.96 2.93 13.80
CA ASP A 180 23.88 3.48 14.62
C ASP A 180 23.46 2.50 15.75
N GLY A 181 24.14 1.36 15.85
CA GLY A 181 23.87 0.33 16.85
C GLY A 181 22.70 -0.59 16.51
N MET A 182 22.09 -0.51 15.32
CA MET A 182 21.03 -1.44 14.90
C MET A 182 21.63 -2.75 14.39
N THR A 183 20.94 -3.86 14.60
CA THR A 183 21.30 -5.13 13.94
C THR A 183 21.25 -4.98 12.41
N ARG A 184 21.99 -5.81 11.68
CA ARG A 184 21.95 -5.80 10.21
C ARG A 184 20.55 -6.06 9.64
N VAL A 185 19.74 -6.88 10.32
CA VAL A 185 18.33 -7.12 9.97
C VAL A 185 17.53 -5.84 10.11
N GLU A 186 17.61 -5.15 11.25
CA GLU A 186 16.90 -3.88 11.49
C GLU A 186 17.29 -2.80 10.48
N HIS A 187 18.59 -2.68 10.16
CA HIS A 187 19.05 -1.75 9.13
C HIS A 187 18.38 -2.01 7.79
N VAL A 188 18.38 -3.27 7.32
CA VAL A 188 17.73 -3.64 6.04
C VAL A 188 16.23 -3.37 6.11
N LEU A 189 15.58 -3.63 7.25
CA LEU A 189 14.16 -3.36 7.44
C LEU A 189 13.80 -1.87 7.39
N ARG A 190 14.74 -0.95 7.63
CA ARG A 190 14.51 0.49 7.37
C ARG A 190 14.28 0.78 5.89
N HIS A 191 14.78 -0.08 4.99
CA HIS A 191 14.51 0.00 3.56
C HIS A 191 13.21 -0.70 3.15
N ALA A 192 12.39 -1.16 4.09
CA ALA A 192 11.07 -1.72 3.80
C ALA A 192 9.91 -0.73 4.04
N GLN A 193 10.22 0.46 4.56
CA GLN A 193 9.22 1.50 4.84
C GLN A 193 9.79 2.87 4.48
N ASP A 194 8.99 3.67 3.79
CA ASP A 194 9.40 5.03 3.45
C ASP A 194 9.41 5.94 4.68
N VAL A 195 10.33 6.90 4.66
CA VAL A 195 10.39 8.02 5.60
C VAL A 195 10.34 9.28 4.74
N PRO A 196 9.14 9.77 4.36
CA PRO A 196 9.00 10.79 3.31
C PRO A 196 9.71 12.11 3.63
N ASP A 197 9.88 12.43 4.91
CA ASP A 197 10.53 13.66 5.36
C ASP A 197 12.04 13.49 5.60
N ARG A 198 12.59 12.28 5.38
CA ARG A 198 14.04 12.03 5.42
C ARG A 198 14.75 12.83 4.33
N ARG A 199 15.77 13.59 4.72
CA ARG A 199 16.62 14.33 3.79
C ARG A 199 17.25 13.39 2.75
N GLY A 200 17.12 13.76 1.48
CA GLY A 200 17.73 13.06 0.36
C GLY A 200 16.89 11.91 -0.21
N SER A 201 17.59 10.96 -0.82
CA SER A 201 17.02 9.78 -1.50
C SER A 201 17.03 8.57 -0.56
N HIS A 202 15.96 7.78 -0.59
CA HIS A 202 15.86 6.56 0.20
C HIS A 202 15.23 5.44 -0.63
N GLY A 203 15.99 4.38 -0.97
CA GLY A 203 15.41 3.23 -1.66
C GLY A 203 14.50 2.44 -0.72
N VAL A 204 13.26 2.19 -1.13
CA VAL A 204 12.26 1.45 -0.34
C VAL A 204 11.78 0.24 -1.14
N PHE A 205 11.86 -0.96 -0.57
CA PHE A 205 11.38 -2.21 -1.16
C PHE A 205 9.87 -2.22 -1.27
N ASP A 206 9.35 -2.75 -2.38
CA ASP A 206 7.94 -3.09 -2.49
C ASP A 206 7.65 -4.33 -1.62
N GLY A 207 6.45 -4.42 -1.04
CA GLY A 207 6.01 -5.64 -0.35
C GLY A 207 6.35 -5.71 1.15
N GLY A 208 6.83 -4.61 1.73
CA GLY A 208 7.12 -4.49 3.15
C GLY A 208 8.26 -5.38 3.66
N LYS A 209 8.30 -5.55 4.99
CA LYS A 209 9.43 -6.15 5.73
C LYS A 209 9.77 -7.58 5.30
N HIS A 210 8.76 -8.40 5.04
CA HIS A 210 8.95 -9.79 4.65
C HIS A 210 9.52 -9.91 3.23
N LYS A 211 8.92 -9.20 2.27
CA LYS A 211 9.27 -9.29 0.85
C LYS A 211 10.61 -8.64 0.51
N ALA A 212 11.10 -7.73 1.36
CA ALA A 212 12.46 -7.18 1.27
C ALA A 212 13.52 -8.30 1.25
N PHE A 213 13.49 -9.23 2.21
CA PHE A 213 14.47 -10.32 2.27
C PHE A 213 14.34 -11.33 1.12
N GLN A 214 13.11 -11.63 0.68
CA GLN A 214 12.88 -12.45 -0.51
C GLN A 214 13.47 -11.81 -1.77
N THR A 215 13.33 -10.48 -1.90
CA THR A 215 13.86 -9.72 -3.03
C THR A 215 15.39 -9.68 -3.02
N ILE A 216 15.99 -9.51 -1.84
CA ILE A 216 17.45 -9.57 -1.66
C ILE A 216 17.97 -10.97 -2.01
N ASP A 217 17.31 -12.03 -1.55
CA ASP A 217 17.68 -13.42 -1.88
C ASP A 217 17.59 -13.70 -3.37
N ALA A 218 16.53 -13.21 -4.03
CA ALA A 218 16.38 -13.32 -5.48
C ALA A 218 17.52 -12.60 -6.22
N ALA A 219 17.88 -11.40 -5.77
CA ALA A 219 19.00 -10.63 -6.33
C ALA A 219 20.35 -11.34 -6.11
N TRP A 220 20.57 -11.89 -4.92
CA TRP A 220 21.80 -12.63 -4.60
C TRP A 220 21.95 -13.91 -5.42
N LYS A 221 20.88 -14.69 -5.56
CA LYS A 221 20.86 -15.87 -6.44
C LYS A 221 21.11 -15.48 -7.90
N LEU A 222 20.55 -14.37 -8.36
CA LEU A 222 20.78 -13.87 -9.71
C LEU A 222 22.24 -13.43 -9.92
N ALA A 223 22.84 -12.73 -8.96
CA ALA A 223 24.25 -12.36 -8.99
C ALA A 223 25.16 -13.59 -9.10
N GLN A 224 24.89 -14.64 -8.30
CA GLN A 224 25.63 -15.90 -8.35
C GLN A 224 25.47 -16.60 -9.70
N LYS A 225 24.23 -16.72 -10.19
CA LYS A 225 23.92 -17.32 -11.50
C LYS A 225 24.66 -16.61 -12.64
N GLN A 226 24.73 -15.28 -12.58
CA GLN A 226 25.40 -14.44 -13.58
C GLN A 226 26.92 -14.38 -13.39
N ARG A 227 27.47 -14.95 -12.30
CA ARG A 227 28.86 -14.77 -11.88
C ARG A 227 29.25 -13.29 -11.86
N ALA A 228 28.33 -12.46 -11.34
CA ALA A 228 28.50 -11.02 -11.30
C ALA A 228 29.75 -10.65 -10.51
N ARG A 229 30.60 -9.78 -11.09
CA ARG A 229 31.80 -9.28 -10.41
C ARG A 229 31.42 -8.07 -9.55
N PRO A 230 31.57 -8.12 -8.23
CA PRO A 230 31.31 -6.96 -7.39
C PRO A 230 32.34 -5.86 -7.62
N LYS A 231 31.95 -4.62 -7.28
CA LYS A 231 32.93 -3.56 -7.03
C LYS A 231 33.51 -3.78 -5.64
N VAL A 232 34.83 -3.92 -5.54
CA VAL A 232 35.54 -4.14 -4.27
C VAL A 232 36.16 -2.83 -3.80
N GLU A 233 35.88 -2.45 -2.56
CA GLU A 233 36.40 -1.25 -1.89
C GLU A 233 36.80 -1.63 -0.46
N GLY A 234 38.09 -1.93 -0.26
CA GLY A 234 38.60 -2.41 1.03
C GLY A 234 37.90 -3.68 1.50
N ASP A 235 37.29 -3.62 2.68
CA ASP A 235 36.57 -4.73 3.30
C ASP A 235 35.14 -4.92 2.77
N ARG A 236 34.71 -4.14 1.77
CA ARG A 236 33.35 -4.18 1.21
C ARG A 236 33.35 -4.61 -0.25
N SER A 237 32.42 -5.49 -0.58
CA SER A 237 32.07 -5.87 -1.94
C SER A 237 30.64 -5.46 -2.24
N THR A 238 30.45 -4.75 -3.35
CA THR A 238 29.18 -4.14 -3.73
C THR A 238 28.66 -4.76 -5.01
N TYR A 239 27.41 -5.21 -4.98
CA TYR A 239 26.68 -5.69 -6.15
C TYR A 239 25.54 -4.74 -6.48
N THR A 240 25.31 -4.48 -7.76
CA THR A 240 24.12 -3.76 -8.24
C THR A 240 23.42 -4.58 -9.30
N ILE A 241 22.44 -5.37 -8.86
CA ILE A 241 21.77 -6.38 -9.68
C ILE A 241 20.55 -5.76 -10.34
N ASN A 242 20.46 -5.81 -11.66
CA ASN A 242 19.23 -5.47 -12.36
C ASN A 242 18.25 -6.65 -12.27
N MET A 243 17.07 -6.40 -11.71
CA MET A 243 16.06 -7.45 -11.47
C MET A 243 15.11 -7.64 -12.65
N GLY A 244 15.18 -6.78 -13.68
CA GLY A 244 14.29 -6.83 -14.85
C GLY A 244 12.82 -6.55 -14.55
N ARG A 245 12.51 -6.19 -13.29
CA ARG A 245 11.17 -5.87 -12.79
C ARG A 245 11.29 -4.81 -11.71
N ARG A 246 10.17 -4.15 -11.40
CA ARG A 246 10.08 -3.27 -10.23
C ARG A 246 10.31 -4.08 -8.94
N VAL A 247 11.13 -3.52 -8.06
CA VAL A 247 11.47 -4.10 -6.75
C VAL A 247 11.29 -3.12 -5.59
N GLY A 248 10.98 -1.88 -5.90
CA GLY A 248 10.83 -0.81 -4.95
C GLY A 248 10.58 0.52 -5.62
N TYR A 249 10.71 1.57 -4.85
CA TYR A 249 10.58 2.94 -5.29
C TYR A 249 11.56 3.86 -4.56
N LEU A 250 11.82 5.01 -5.17
CA LEU A 250 12.59 6.08 -4.53
C LEU A 250 11.69 6.81 -3.54
N GLY A 251 11.97 6.65 -2.25
CA GLY A 251 11.37 7.39 -1.15
C GLY A 251 12.23 8.55 -0.65
N GLY A 252 11.94 9.02 0.56
CA GLY A 252 12.50 10.24 1.16
C GLY A 252 11.98 11.52 0.51
N GLN A 253 12.54 12.66 0.89
CA GLN A 253 12.14 13.96 0.35
C GLN A 253 12.29 14.02 -1.18
N ASN A 254 13.36 13.42 -1.72
CA ASN A 254 13.58 13.34 -3.16
C ASN A 254 12.55 12.44 -3.85
N GLY A 255 12.18 11.32 -3.22
CA GLY A 255 11.11 10.44 -3.68
C GLY A 255 9.77 11.15 -3.75
N LYS A 256 9.35 11.74 -2.63
CA LYS A 256 8.11 12.54 -2.50
C LYS A 256 8.03 13.63 -3.57
N ARG A 257 9.09 14.42 -3.76
CA ARG A 257 9.16 15.46 -4.81
C ARG A 257 8.99 14.88 -6.22
N ARG A 258 9.49 13.67 -6.46
CA ARG A 258 9.47 13.01 -7.78
C ARG A 258 8.31 12.03 -7.96
N ARG A 259 7.33 12.01 -7.02
CA ARG A 259 6.21 11.06 -7.00
C ARG A 259 6.66 9.60 -6.98
N ASN A 260 7.66 9.29 -6.15
CA ASN A 260 8.13 7.94 -5.84
C ASN A 260 8.43 7.07 -7.08
N PRO A 261 9.38 7.45 -7.95
CA PRO A 261 9.67 6.68 -9.16
C PRO A 261 10.11 5.25 -8.83
N ALA A 262 9.66 4.31 -9.66
CA ALA A 262 9.97 2.89 -9.55
C ALA A 262 11.49 2.63 -9.66
N LEU A 263 11.97 1.70 -8.86
CA LEU A 263 13.35 1.20 -8.86
C LEU A 263 13.36 -0.28 -9.26
N ASN A 264 14.33 -0.67 -10.09
CA ASN A 264 14.41 -2.01 -10.68
C ASN A 264 15.73 -2.73 -10.39
N ARG A 265 16.62 -2.13 -9.59
CA ARG A 265 17.89 -2.74 -9.19
C ARG A 265 17.92 -2.95 -7.69
N VAL A 266 18.62 -3.99 -7.24
CA VAL A 266 18.95 -4.20 -5.84
C VAL A 266 20.44 -3.93 -5.66
N PHE A 267 20.75 -3.03 -4.75
CA PHE A 267 22.09 -2.74 -4.29
C PHE A 267 22.35 -3.58 -3.04
N ILE A 268 23.40 -4.41 -3.06
CA ILE A 268 23.79 -5.27 -1.94
C ILE A 268 25.25 -4.96 -1.59
N VAL A 269 25.51 -4.67 -0.32
CA VAL A 269 26.86 -4.55 0.22
C VAL A 269 27.11 -5.73 1.13
N VAL A 270 28.14 -6.50 0.84
CA VAL A 270 28.63 -7.58 1.70
C VAL A 270 30.06 -7.30 2.13
N ARG A 271 30.54 -7.96 3.20
CA ARG A 271 31.97 -8.01 3.46
C ARG A 271 32.68 -8.77 2.33
N THR A 272 33.85 -8.28 1.93
CA THR A 272 34.60 -8.87 0.81
C THR A 272 34.90 -10.35 1.07
N ASN A 273 34.68 -11.18 0.03
CA ASN A 273 34.85 -12.64 0.07
C ASN A 273 33.93 -13.38 1.07
N THR A 274 32.82 -12.80 1.50
CA THR A 274 31.82 -13.47 2.35
C THR A 274 30.39 -13.27 1.82
N SER A 275 29.42 -13.88 2.50
CA SER A 275 27.99 -13.62 2.32
C SER A 275 27.39 -12.75 3.44
N GLU A 276 28.24 -12.06 4.20
CA GLU A 276 27.81 -11.22 5.33
C GLU A 276 27.33 -9.85 4.85
N VAL A 277 26.02 -9.62 4.97
CA VAL A 277 25.36 -8.39 4.51
C VAL A 277 25.64 -7.24 5.46
N VAL A 278 26.15 -6.15 4.90
CA VAL A 278 26.31 -4.86 5.58
C VAL A 278 25.02 -4.03 5.46
N THR A 279 24.46 -3.96 4.25
CA THR A 279 23.17 -3.32 3.93
C THR A 279 22.68 -3.77 2.56
N ALA A 280 21.38 -3.62 2.29
CA ALA A 280 20.79 -3.85 0.97
C ALA A 280 19.53 -3.01 0.77
N PHE A 281 19.35 -2.44 -0.43
CA PHE A 281 18.21 -1.57 -0.75
C PHE A 281 17.97 -1.44 -2.26
N PRO A 282 16.77 -1.01 -2.69
CA PRO A 282 16.49 -0.70 -4.10
C PRO A 282 17.21 0.54 -4.61
N LYS A 283 17.67 0.52 -5.87
CA LYS A 283 18.34 1.64 -6.54
C LYS A 283 17.94 1.79 -8.00
#